data_AF-A0AAD4ER22-F1
#
_entry.id   AF-A0AAD4ER22-F1
#
_cell.length_a   1.000
_cell.length_b   1.000
_cell.length_c   1.000
_cell.angle_alpha   90.00
_cell.angle_beta   90.00
_cell.angle_gamma   90.00
#
_symmetry.space_group_name_H-M   'P 1'
#
loop_
_entity.id
_entity.type
_entity.pdbx_description
1 polymer ?
#
loop_
_entity_poly.entity_id
_entity_poly.type
_entity_poly.pdbx_seq_one_letter_code
_entity_poly.pdbx_strand_id
1 'polypeptide(L)'
;MGNTDFYGKGMTVDTSKKFTWENKLTQFFVQNGKKIEIPGPKWDGIPSGSAALTPELCSAMPKAFGDRDRFEEVGGFAQLNKALAVPMVLVMSIWDDHYANMLWLDSSYPPEKAGTPGGDRGPCSQDSGVPADVEAQHPDSKVVWSNIRFGPVGSTVNV
;
A
#
# COMPACT_ATOMS: atom_id res chain seq x y z
N MET A 1 -16.50 -18.79 9.59
CA MET A 1 -15.75 -19.86 8.89
C MET A 1 -16.00 -21.26 9.47
N GLY A 2 -16.68 -21.42 10.63
CA GLY A 2 -17.03 -22.76 11.13
C GLY A 2 -15.90 -23.56 11.80
N ASN A 3 -14.67 -23.02 11.85
CA ASN A 3 -13.52 -23.69 12.49
C ASN A 3 -13.55 -23.47 14.02
N THR A 4 -14.36 -24.25 14.73
CA THR A 4 -14.58 -24.11 16.19
C THR A 4 -13.42 -24.61 17.05
N ASP A 5 -12.45 -25.26 16.43
CA ASP A 5 -11.31 -25.96 17.01
C ASP A 5 -9.95 -25.30 16.68
N PHE A 6 -9.98 -24.16 15.96
CA PHE A 6 -8.78 -23.47 15.50
C PHE A 6 -8.13 -22.55 16.54
N TYR A 7 -8.92 -21.80 17.33
CA TYR A 7 -8.39 -20.75 18.22
C TYR A 7 -9.02 -20.83 19.62
N GLY A 8 -8.22 -21.13 20.64
CA GLY A 8 -8.69 -21.33 22.02
C GLY A 8 -7.66 -22.03 22.90
N LYS A 9 -7.96 -22.28 24.18
CA LYS A 9 -7.03 -22.98 25.08
C LYS A 9 -6.93 -24.45 24.67
N GLY A 10 -5.71 -24.92 24.36
CA GLY A 10 -5.47 -26.30 23.88
C GLY A 10 -5.93 -26.58 22.44
N MET A 11 -6.27 -25.54 21.66
CA MET A 11 -6.63 -25.65 20.23
C MET A 11 -5.41 -25.51 19.31
N THR A 12 -5.61 -25.52 17.98
CA THR A 12 -4.52 -25.35 16.99
C THR A 12 -3.67 -24.11 17.28
N VAL A 13 -4.32 -22.96 17.49
CA VAL A 13 -3.71 -21.76 18.08
C VAL A 13 -4.03 -21.77 19.56
N ASP A 14 -3.09 -22.30 20.36
CA ASP A 14 -3.24 -22.46 21.80
C ASP A 14 -3.07 -21.13 22.54
N THR A 15 -4.20 -20.50 22.89
CA THR A 15 -4.22 -19.23 23.63
C THR A 15 -3.72 -19.31 25.07
N SER A 16 -3.45 -20.52 25.60
CA SER A 16 -2.77 -20.70 26.89
C SER A 16 -1.25 -20.57 26.81
N LYS A 17 -0.70 -20.54 25.58
CA LYS A 17 0.72 -20.39 25.29
C LYS A 17 0.98 -19.08 24.58
N LYS A 18 2.24 -18.60 24.65
CA LYS A 18 2.67 -17.47 23.85
C LYS A 18 2.65 -17.88 22.38
N PHE A 19 1.93 -17.12 21.55
CA PHE A 19 1.96 -17.24 20.10
C PHE A 19 2.30 -15.88 19.49
N THR A 20 2.79 -15.93 18.25
CA THR A 20 3.13 -14.73 17.47
C THR A 20 2.07 -14.57 16.39
N TRP A 21 1.67 -13.33 16.16
CA TRP A 21 0.87 -12.93 15.02
C TRP A 21 1.74 -12.06 14.11
N GLU A 22 1.46 -12.05 12.82
CA GLU A 22 2.26 -11.32 11.83
C GLU A 22 1.54 -10.02 11.43
N ASN A 23 2.12 -8.87 11.79
CA ASN A 23 1.60 -7.54 11.47
C ASN A 23 2.04 -7.15 10.06
N LYS A 24 1.31 -7.61 9.05
CA LYS A 24 1.67 -7.33 7.67
C LYS A 24 0.47 -7.01 6.79
N LEU A 25 0.67 -6.07 5.87
CA LEU A 25 -0.17 -5.92 4.69
C LEU A 25 0.66 -6.35 3.48
N THR A 26 0.09 -7.22 2.64
CA THR A 26 0.76 -7.77 1.46
C THR A 26 -0.09 -7.54 0.22
N GLN A 27 0.56 -7.31 -0.91
CA GLN A 27 -0.08 -7.16 -2.21
C GLN A 27 0.70 -7.95 -3.27
N PHE A 28 -0.01 -8.49 -4.24
CA PHE A 28 0.54 -9.13 -5.43
C PHE A 28 -0.41 -8.90 -6.60
N PHE A 29 0.09 -9.13 -7.82
CA PHE A 29 -0.73 -9.09 -9.02
C PHE A 29 -0.94 -10.48 -9.59
N VAL A 30 -2.04 -10.64 -10.33
CA VAL A 30 -2.26 -11.79 -11.20
C VAL A 30 -2.44 -11.27 -12.62
N GLN A 31 -1.55 -11.66 -13.52
CA GLN A 31 -1.62 -11.30 -14.93
C GLN A 31 -1.42 -12.55 -15.77
N ASN A 32 -2.28 -12.76 -16.77
CA ASN A 32 -2.23 -13.94 -17.65
C ASN A 32 -2.18 -15.27 -16.86
N GLY A 33 -2.94 -15.35 -15.76
CA GLY A 33 -3.00 -16.53 -14.88
C GLY A 33 -1.75 -16.78 -14.04
N LYS A 34 -0.77 -15.86 -14.02
CA LYS A 34 0.46 -16.00 -13.23
C LYS A 34 0.50 -14.99 -12.10
N LYS A 35 0.90 -15.46 -10.92
CA LYS A 35 1.20 -14.61 -9.77
C LYS A 35 2.48 -13.80 -10.03
N ILE A 36 2.42 -12.50 -9.77
CA ILE A 36 3.55 -11.56 -9.85
C ILE A 36 3.71 -10.95 -8.46
N GLU A 37 4.83 -11.25 -7.82
CA GLU A 37 5.19 -10.67 -6.53
C GLU A 37 5.77 -9.26 -6.72
N ILE A 38 5.43 -8.35 -5.82
CA ILE A 38 6.00 -7.01 -5.81
C ILE A 38 7.45 -7.12 -5.28
N PRO A 39 8.44 -6.56 -5.98
CA PRO A 39 9.83 -6.60 -5.52
C PRO A 39 10.01 -5.77 -4.25
N GLY A 40 10.88 -6.24 -3.35
CA GLY A 40 11.24 -5.49 -2.16
C GLY A 40 12.00 -4.19 -2.47
N PRO A 41 12.09 -3.26 -1.50
CA PRO A 41 12.84 -2.01 -1.62
C PRO A 41 14.32 -2.23 -1.95
N LYS A 42 14.92 -1.27 -2.68
CA LYS A 42 16.35 -1.27 -3.02
C LYS A 42 17.17 -0.19 -2.28
N TRP A 43 16.51 0.63 -1.45
CA TRP A 43 17.16 1.71 -0.73
C TRP A 43 17.80 1.21 0.56
N ASP A 44 19.02 1.68 0.82
CA ASP A 44 19.73 1.37 2.05
C ASP A 44 18.91 1.82 3.28
N GLY A 45 18.96 0.99 4.32
CA GLY A 45 18.22 1.24 5.56
C GLY A 45 16.75 0.82 5.52
N ILE A 46 16.20 0.42 4.36
CA ILE A 46 14.84 -0.16 4.27
C ILE A 46 14.96 -1.69 4.13
N PRO A 47 14.16 -2.49 4.89
CA PRO A 47 14.13 -3.94 4.71
C PRO A 47 13.82 -4.33 3.26
N SER A 48 14.76 -5.02 2.60
CA SER A 48 14.68 -5.37 1.17
C SER A 48 14.12 -6.76 0.89
N GLY A 49 13.98 -7.61 1.93
CA GLY A 49 13.56 -9.01 1.78
C GLY A 49 12.09 -9.20 1.35
N SER A 50 11.26 -8.15 1.41
CA SER A 50 9.85 -8.20 1.02
C SER A 50 9.31 -6.79 0.71
N ALA A 51 8.26 -6.72 -0.12
CA ALA A 51 7.44 -5.52 -0.31
C ALA A 51 6.28 -5.40 0.71
N ALA A 52 6.16 -6.35 1.64
CA ALA A 52 5.13 -6.31 2.66
C ALA A 52 5.28 -5.07 3.56
N LEU A 53 4.18 -4.37 3.82
CA LEU A 53 4.17 -3.28 4.80
C LEU A 53 4.14 -3.91 6.19
N THR A 54 5.23 -3.76 6.92
CA THR A 54 5.41 -4.21 8.32
C THR A 54 5.80 -3.02 9.19
N PRO A 55 5.71 -3.12 10.53
CA PRO A 55 6.18 -2.07 11.43
C PRO A 55 7.63 -1.64 11.14
N GLU A 56 8.50 -2.60 10.83
CA GLU A 56 9.92 -2.37 10.53
C GLU A 56 10.08 -1.55 9.25
N LEU A 57 9.37 -1.91 8.18
CA LEU A 57 9.41 -1.16 6.92
C LEU A 57 8.86 0.26 7.12
N CYS A 58 7.70 0.40 7.78
CA CYS A 58 7.05 1.69 8.00
C CYS A 58 7.89 2.63 8.87
N SER A 59 8.69 2.10 9.80
CA SER A 59 9.59 2.88 10.66
C SER A 59 10.91 3.26 9.96
N ALA A 60 11.33 2.46 8.98
CA ALA A 60 12.58 2.64 8.25
C ALA A 60 12.46 3.61 7.08
N MET A 61 11.35 3.52 6.34
CA MET A 61 11.10 4.30 5.12
C MET A 61 11.20 5.83 5.31
N PRO A 62 10.51 6.49 6.28
CA PRO A 62 10.60 7.94 6.43
C PRO A 62 12.02 8.40 6.80
N LYS A 63 12.79 7.58 7.52
CA LYS A 63 14.20 7.86 7.85
C LYS A 63 15.09 7.81 6.62
N ALA A 64 14.94 6.77 5.79
CA ALA A 64 15.70 6.60 4.56
C ALA A 64 15.38 7.69 3.53
N PHE A 65 14.13 8.18 3.47
CA PHE A 65 13.69 9.23 2.55
C PHE A 65 13.81 10.66 3.10
N GLY A 66 14.19 10.80 4.38
CA GLY A 66 14.27 12.10 5.04
C GLY A 66 12.91 12.82 5.08
N ASP A 67 11.84 12.07 5.31
CA ASP A 67 10.47 12.56 5.41
C ASP A 67 10.01 12.61 6.87
N ARG A 68 9.00 13.46 7.13
CA ARG A 68 8.33 13.49 8.44
C ARG A 68 7.61 12.16 8.69
N ASP A 69 7.91 11.51 9.80
CA ASP A 69 7.23 10.28 10.22
C ASP A 69 5.87 10.58 10.88
N ARG A 70 4.92 11.05 10.06
CA ARG A 70 3.56 11.31 10.53
C ARG A 70 2.83 10.02 10.93
N PHE A 71 3.24 8.87 10.39
CA PHE A 71 2.67 7.58 10.69
C PHE A 71 2.90 7.22 12.16
N GLU A 72 4.13 7.32 12.65
CA GLU A 72 4.44 7.06 14.05
C GLU A 72 3.80 8.10 14.98
N GLU A 73 3.78 9.39 14.60
CA GLU A 73 3.16 10.45 15.40
C GLU A 73 1.67 10.21 15.74
N VAL A 74 0.95 9.47 14.89
CA VAL A 74 -0.47 9.14 15.13
C VAL A 74 -0.68 7.74 15.73
N GLY A 75 0.40 7.05 16.12
CA GLY A 75 0.36 5.74 16.79
C GLY A 75 0.76 4.56 15.89
N GLY A 76 1.32 4.83 14.72
CA GLY A 76 1.99 3.85 13.87
C GLY A 76 1.13 2.64 13.51
N PHE A 77 1.79 1.49 13.42
CA PHE A 77 1.13 0.25 12.99
C PHE A 77 0.05 -0.21 13.98
N ALA A 78 0.20 0.07 15.27
CA ALA A 78 -0.82 -0.24 16.26
C ALA A 78 -2.12 0.55 16.01
N GLN A 79 -2.01 1.81 15.58
CA GLN A 79 -3.17 2.60 15.19
C GLN A 79 -3.76 2.13 13.86
N LEU A 80 -2.92 1.73 12.89
CA LEU A 80 -3.39 1.10 11.65
C LEU A 80 -4.19 -0.18 11.93
N ASN A 81 -3.75 -1.03 12.85
CA ASN A 81 -4.47 -2.24 13.24
C ASN A 81 -5.87 -1.93 13.79
N LYS A 82 -6.01 -0.85 14.56
CA LYS A 82 -7.33 -0.38 15.02
C LYS A 82 -8.18 0.13 13.86
N ALA A 83 -7.59 0.87 12.92
CA ALA A 83 -8.29 1.36 11.74
C ALA A 83 -8.81 0.21 10.86
N LEU A 84 -8.02 -0.84 10.63
CA LEU A 84 -8.43 -2.01 9.85
C LEU A 84 -9.57 -2.83 10.49
N ALA A 85 -9.79 -2.67 11.80
CA ALA A 85 -10.92 -3.29 12.50
C ALA A 85 -12.21 -2.47 12.39
N VAL A 86 -12.14 -1.21 11.93
CA VAL A 86 -13.33 -0.38 11.68
C VAL A 86 -13.96 -0.79 10.35
N PRO A 87 -15.29 -1.01 10.29
CA PRO A 87 -15.97 -1.27 9.01
C PRO A 87 -15.73 -0.13 8.02
N MET A 88 -15.25 -0.47 6.82
CA MET A 88 -14.93 0.49 5.76
C MET A 88 -15.91 0.38 4.60
N VAL A 89 -16.08 1.49 3.87
CA VAL A 89 -16.80 1.54 2.60
C VAL A 89 -15.78 1.47 1.46
N LEU A 90 -16.05 0.66 0.44
CA LEU A 90 -15.26 0.64 -0.79
C LEU A 90 -15.59 1.88 -1.63
N VAL A 91 -14.58 2.68 -1.95
CA VAL A 91 -14.68 3.85 -2.84
C VAL A 91 -13.88 3.58 -4.10
N MET A 92 -14.46 3.90 -5.26
CA MET A 92 -13.82 3.80 -6.58
C MET A 92 -13.97 5.15 -7.28
N SER A 93 -12.87 5.74 -7.76
CA SER A 93 -12.87 7.08 -8.36
C SER A 93 -11.85 7.21 -9.50
N ILE A 94 -12.04 8.25 -10.32
CA ILE A 94 -11.08 8.80 -11.27
C ILE A 94 -11.12 10.33 -11.07
N TRP A 95 -9.96 10.97 -10.94
CA TRP A 95 -9.85 12.38 -10.60
C TRP A 95 -8.46 12.89 -10.96
N ASP A 96 -8.34 14.20 -11.17
CA ASP A 96 -7.09 14.94 -11.27
C ASP A 96 -6.86 15.81 -10.03
N ASP A 97 -5.62 16.27 -9.84
CA ASP A 97 -5.21 16.92 -8.61
C ASP A 97 -4.86 18.39 -8.86
N HIS A 98 -5.72 19.28 -8.36
CA HIS A 98 -5.51 20.73 -8.43
C HIS A 98 -4.44 21.26 -7.48
N TYR A 99 -4.01 20.49 -6.48
CA TYR A 99 -3.03 20.94 -5.48
C TYR A 99 -1.60 20.62 -5.89
N ALA A 100 -1.37 19.40 -6.37
CA ALA A 100 -0.02 18.90 -6.65
C ALA A 100 0.08 18.13 -7.97
N ASN A 101 -0.92 18.26 -8.86
CA ASN A 101 -0.90 17.72 -10.22
C ASN A 101 -0.58 16.23 -10.31
N MET A 102 -0.91 15.47 -9.25
CA MET A 102 -0.60 14.04 -9.13
C MET A 102 0.90 13.72 -9.11
N LEU A 103 1.79 14.73 -9.00
CA LEU A 103 3.24 14.55 -9.01
C LEU A 103 3.74 13.70 -7.83
N TRP A 104 3.02 13.73 -6.71
CA TRP A 104 3.29 12.87 -5.54
C TRP A 104 3.07 11.38 -5.82
N LEU A 105 2.39 11.03 -6.92
CA LEU A 105 2.11 9.66 -7.35
C LEU A 105 2.99 9.22 -8.51
N ASP A 106 3.17 10.04 -9.55
CA ASP A 106 3.73 9.60 -10.83
C ASP A 106 4.94 10.39 -11.36
N SER A 107 5.44 11.37 -10.60
CA SER A 107 6.59 12.22 -10.96
C SER A 107 7.58 12.36 -9.79
N SER A 108 8.43 13.39 -9.84
CA SER A 108 9.32 13.80 -8.75
C SER A 108 8.63 14.84 -7.88
N TYR A 109 8.48 14.56 -6.58
CA TYR A 109 7.81 15.46 -5.64
C TYR A 109 8.42 15.38 -4.21
N PRO A 110 8.23 16.37 -3.33
CA PRO A 110 8.01 17.75 -3.73
C PRO A 110 9.10 18.16 -4.74
N PRO A 111 8.84 19.13 -5.63
CA PRO A 111 9.68 19.32 -6.82
C PRO A 111 11.18 19.45 -6.54
N GLU A 112 11.53 19.98 -5.37
CA GLU A 112 12.89 20.14 -4.85
C GLU A 112 13.62 18.84 -4.44
N LYS A 113 12.91 17.71 -4.33
CA LYS A 113 13.48 16.40 -3.96
C LYS A 113 13.83 15.50 -5.16
N ALA A 114 13.72 15.99 -6.39
CA ALA A 114 14.05 15.20 -7.58
C ALA A 114 15.45 14.57 -7.50
N GLY A 115 15.57 13.28 -7.82
CA GLY A 115 16.83 12.54 -7.76
C GLY A 115 17.32 12.14 -6.36
N THR A 116 16.54 12.42 -5.31
CA THR A 116 16.85 11.99 -3.93
C THR A 116 16.06 10.73 -3.53
N PRO A 117 16.50 9.95 -2.52
CA PRO A 117 15.73 8.82 -2.02
C PRO A 117 14.29 9.21 -1.65
N GLY A 118 13.33 8.50 -2.25
CA GLY A 118 11.91 8.77 -2.04
C GLY A 118 11.39 10.03 -2.73
N GLY A 119 12.19 10.73 -3.55
CA GLY A 119 11.78 11.90 -4.33
C GLY A 119 11.10 11.56 -5.66
N ASP A 120 11.55 10.51 -6.35
CA ASP A 120 11.04 10.10 -7.67
C ASP A 120 10.07 8.92 -7.55
N ARG A 121 8.80 9.10 -7.97
CA ARG A 121 7.69 8.15 -7.76
C ARG A 121 7.19 7.55 -9.07
N GLY A 122 7.47 8.22 -10.18
CA GLY A 122 7.24 7.72 -11.52
C GLY A 122 7.99 8.54 -12.55
N PRO A 123 7.82 8.21 -13.84
CA PRO A 123 8.57 8.81 -14.94
C PRO A 123 7.92 10.06 -15.53
N CYS A 124 6.75 10.50 -15.04
CA CYS A 124 6.04 11.66 -15.61
C CYS A 124 6.82 12.96 -15.38
N SER A 125 6.70 13.92 -16.30
CA SER A 125 7.33 15.24 -16.17
C SER A 125 6.78 16.00 -14.97
N GLN A 126 7.61 16.85 -14.34
CA GLN A 126 7.16 17.72 -13.24
C GLN A 126 6.16 18.80 -13.71
N ASP A 127 6.08 19.07 -15.01
CA ASP A 127 5.11 19.99 -15.61
C ASP A 127 3.81 19.28 -16.05
N SER A 128 3.66 17.98 -15.77
CA SER A 128 2.45 17.21 -16.13
C SER A 128 1.34 17.34 -15.08
N GLY A 129 0.14 16.87 -15.41
CA GLY A 129 -0.97 16.73 -14.45
C GLY A 129 -1.71 18.04 -14.10
N VAL A 130 -1.41 19.15 -14.77
CA VAL A 130 -2.20 20.39 -14.67
C VAL A 130 -3.64 20.07 -15.11
N PRO A 131 -4.67 20.25 -14.24
CA PRO A 131 -6.04 19.83 -14.52
C PRO A 131 -6.55 20.28 -15.89
N ALA A 132 -6.44 21.58 -16.18
CA ALA A 132 -6.88 22.14 -17.45
C ALA A 132 -6.20 21.49 -18.68
N ASP A 133 -4.94 21.08 -18.55
CA ASP A 133 -4.21 20.44 -19.65
C ASP A 133 -4.64 18.99 -19.82
N VAL A 134 -4.73 18.21 -18.73
CA VAL A 134 -5.09 16.79 -18.81
C VAL A 134 -6.56 16.58 -19.20
N GLU A 135 -7.46 17.45 -18.72
CA GLU A 135 -8.87 17.46 -19.13
C GLU A 135 -9.03 17.74 -20.62
N ALA A 136 -8.28 18.71 -21.16
CA ALA A 136 -8.36 19.10 -22.56
C ALA A 136 -7.69 18.09 -23.51
N GLN A 137 -6.56 17.52 -23.10
CA GLN A 137 -5.76 16.61 -23.94
C GLN A 137 -6.26 15.17 -23.89
N HIS A 138 -6.82 14.74 -22.77
CA HIS A 138 -7.28 13.37 -22.55
C HIS A 138 -8.73 13.28 -22.02
N PRO A 139 -9.71 13.94 -22.68
CA PRO A 139 -11.09 14.00 -22.21
C PRO A 139 -11.78 12.63 -22.18
N ASP A 140 -11.31 11.67 -22.98
CA ASP A 140 -11.86 10.32 -23.07
C ASP A 140 -11.20 9.32 -22.09
N SER A 141 -10.37 9.82 -21.17
CA SER A 141 -9.76 9.02 -20.11
C SER A 141 -10.82 8.31 -19.27
N LYS A 142 -10.64 7.01 -19.06
CA LYS A 142 -11.56 6.19 -18.29
C LYS A 142 -10.87 5.05 -17.59
N VAL A 143 -11.47 4.60 -16.50
CA VAL A 143 -11.07 3.41 -15.77
C VAL A 143 -12.26 2.48 -15.61
N VAL A 144 -12.03 1.17 -15.75
CA VAL A 144 -13.07 0.15 -15.64
C VAL A 144 -12.67 -0.83 -14.55
N TRP A 145 -13.39 -0.77 -13.43
CA TRP A 145 -13.25 -1.72 -12.33
C TRP A 145 -14.23 -2.88 -12.54
N SER A 146 -13.75 -4.12 -12.39
CA SER A 146 -14.58 -5.31 -12.56
C SER A 146 -14.06 -6.45 -11.68
N ASN A 147 -14.87 -7.51 -11.55
CA ASN A 147 -14.48 -8.73 -10.84
C ASN A 147 -14.05 -8.49 -9.37
N ILE A 148 -14.77 -7.60 -8.68
CA ILE A 148 -14.54 -7.30 -7.26
C ILE A 148 -14.77 -8.56 -6.44
N ARG A 149 -13.77 -8.94 -5.63
CA ARG A 149 -13.82 -10.10 -4.73
C ARG A 149 -13.25 -9.69 -3.38
N PHE A 150 -13.91 -10.10 -2.31
CA PHE A 150 -13.45 -9.88 -0.93
C PHE A 150 -13.73 -11.13 -0.11
N GLY A 151 -12.77 -11.51 0.73
CA GLY A 151 -12.87 -12.70 1.55
C GLY A 151 -11.60 -12.95 2.36
N PRO A 152 -11.53 -14.07 3.09
CA PRO A 152 -10.34 -14.50 3.81
C PRO A 152 -9.09 -14.55 2.93
N VAL A 153 -7.92 -14.38 3.54
CA VAL A 153 -6.62 -14.48 2.84
C VAL A 153 -6.55 -15.81 2.07
N GLY A 154 -6.18 -15.74 0.78
CA GLY A 154 -6.08 -16.89 -0.11
C GLY A 154 -7.40 -17.37 -0.72
N SER A 155 -8.54 -16.70 -0.48
CA SER A 155 -9.85 -17.16 -0.98
C SER A 155 -10.30 -16.55 -2.31
N THR A 156 -9.69 -15.46 -2.76
CA THR A 156 -10.22 -14.66 -3.88
C THR A 156 -9.60 -15.01 -5.24
N VAL A 157 -8.45 -15.69 -5.24
CA VAL A 157 -7.71 -16.12 -6.43
C VAL A 157 -7.00 -17.45 -6.17
N ASN A 158 -6.96 -18.32 -7.18
CA ASN A 158 -6.17 -19.55 -7.20
C ASN A 158 -5.13 -19.40 -8.31
N VAL A 159 -3.87 -19.18 -7.92
CA VAL A 159 -2.72 -18.98 -8.81
C VAL A 159 -1.47 -19.61 -8.24
#